data_AF-A0A1G6H901-F1
#
_entry.id   AF-A0A1G6H901-F1
#
_cell.length_a   1.000
_cell.length_b   1.000
_cell.length_c   1.000
_cell.angle_alpha   90.00
_cell.angle_beta   90.00
_cell.angle_gamma   90.00
#
_symmetry.space_group_name_H-M   'P 1'
#
loop_
_entity.id
_entity.type
_entity.pdbx_description
1 polymer ?
#
loop_
_entity_poly.entity_id
_entity_poly.type
_entity_poly.pdbx_seq_one_letter_code
_entity_poly.pdbx_strand_id
1 'polypeptide(L)'
;MSRSDEVRAEFAGFLRSRRARLRPADVGLPDGARRRVAGLRREEVAQLAGVGLTWYTWLEQGRPIAASAQVIAAIARALRLSDDERDHLFALADLPLPDREARLCVGQNHLDLLEKLLPYPAAVQTSRFDIRAYNRAYRYLFDDLDDMPDERRNCAVLLFTDTTWQRAHIDLDHAQRRIAARLRSAYGRHHEEPSWQRFIGELEEMSPRFSELWRLGDVGGERNASKHLVHARVGELNLEMSSLWID
;
A
#
# COMPACT_ATOMS: atom_id res chain seq x y z
N MET A 1 -12.73 -16.81 -32.51
CA MET A 1 -11.99 -15.67 -31.93
C MET A 1 -10.81 -16.23 -31.16
N SER A 2 -9.64 -15.58 -31.21
CA SER A 2 -8.53 -16.04 -30.37
C SER A 2 -8.81 -15.64 -28.90
N ARG A 3 -8.22 -16.36 -27.94
CA ARG A 3 -8.32 -16.00 -26.50
C ARG A 3 -7.88 -14.55 -26.23
N SER A 4 -6.95 -14.02 -27.03
CA SER A 4 -6.50 -12.61 -26.95
C SER A 4 -7.59 -11.63 -27.39
N ASP A 5 -8.43 -11.99 -28.36
CA ASP A 5 -9.52 -11.12 -28.84
C ASP A 5 -10.67 -11.05 -27.84
N GLU A 6 -10.95 -12.16 -27.13
CA GLU A 6 -11.97 -12.22 -26.07
C GLU A 6 -11.58 -11.34 -24.88
N VAL A 7 -10.35 -11.49 -24.37
CA VAL A 7 -9.84 -10.67 -23.26
C VAL A 7 -9.86 -9.18 -23.64
N ARG A 8 -9.54 -8.85 -24.89
CA ARG A 8 -9.56 -7.46 -25.36
C ARG A 8 -10.97 -6.89 -25.49
N ALA A 9 -11.93 -7.71 -25.91
CA ALA A 9 -13.34 -7.32 -25.93
C ALA A 9 -13.88 -7.09 -24.51
N GLU A 10 -13.47 -7.93 -23.56
CA GLU A 10 -13.77 -7.80 -22.13
C GLU A 10 -13.19 -6.50 -21.55
N PHE A 11 -11.89 -6.24 -21.78
CA PHE A 11 -11.22 -5.00 -21.40
C PHE A 11 -11.95 -3.75 -21.93
N ALA A 12 -12.26 -3.74 -23.23
CA ALA A 12 -12.99 -2.66 -23.86
C ALA A 12 -14.43 -2.51 -23.35
N GLY A 13 -15.09 -3.63 -23.02
CA GLY A 13 -16.42 -3.65 -22.39
C GLY A 13 -16.40 -3.09 -20.97
N PHE A 14 -15.39 -3.46 -20.20
CA PHE A 14 -15.19 -2.98 -18.83
C PHE A 14 -15.02 -1.47 -18.79
N LEU A 15 -14.13 -0.90 -19.61
CA LEU A 15 -13.96 0.56 -19.71
C LEU A 15 -15.25 1.30 -20.06
N ARG A 16 -16.01 0.80 -21.05
CA ARG A 16 -17.29 1.38 -21.45
C ARG A 16 -18.31 1.37 -20.31
N SER A 17 -18.39 0.27 -19.56
CA SER A 17 -19.27 0.12 -18.41
C SER A 17 -18.93 1.11 -17.30
N ARG A 18 -17.64 1.25 -16.95
CA ARG A 18 -17.18 2.17 -15.91
C ARG A 18 -17.40 3.64 -16.29
N ARG A 19 -17.10 3.99 -17.54
CA ARG A 19 -17.34 5.33 -18.07
C ARG A 19 -18.83 5.70 -18.04
N ALA A 20 -19.72 4.76 -18.36
CA ALA A 20 -21.15 5.01 -18.36
C ALA A 20 -21.75 5.24 -16.96
N ARG A 21 -21.08 4.81 -15.90
CA ARG A 21 -21.53 4.93 -14.50
C ARG A 21 -21.22 6.28 -13.86
N LEU A 22 -20.15 6.96 -14.30
CA LEU A 22 -19.71 8.22 -13.70
C LEU A 22 -20.39 9.43 -14.35
N ARG A 23 -20.91 10.35 -13.54
CA ARG A 23 -21.38 11.64 -14.01
C ARG A 23 -20.23 12.66 -14.00
N PRO A 24 -20.28 13.68 -14.87
CA PRO A 24 -19.27 14.73 -14.89
C PRO A 24 -19.09 15.45 -13.54
N ALA A 25 -20.18 15.68 -12.81
CA ALA A 25 -20.12 16.23 -11.46
C ALA A 25 -19.29 15.37 -10.48
N ASP A 26 -19.31 14.04 -10.63
CA ASP A 26 -18.57 13.11 -9.75
C ASP A 26 -17.05 13.24 -9.93
N VAL A 27 -16.59 13.83 -11.05
CA VAL A 27 -15.18 14.07 -11.37
C VAL A 27 -14.83 15.57 -11.45
N GLY A 28 -15.70 16.44 -10.95
CA GLY A 28 -15.45 17.89 -10.89
C GLY A 28 -15.60 18.62 -12.23
N LEU A 29 -16.23 18.00 -13.23
CA LEU A 29 -16.54 18.63 -14.51
C LEU A 29 -17.95 19.26 -14.47
N PRO A 30 -18.14 20.45 -15.08
CA PRO A 30 -19.44 21.11 -15.09
C PRO A 30 -20.44 20.29 -15.88
N ASP A 31 -21.71 20.26 -15.45
CA ASP A 31 -22.80 19.67 -16.20
C ASP A 31 -23.16 20.55 -17.42
N GLY A 32 -22.40 20.40 -18.51
CA GLY A 32 -22.58 21.18 -19.74
C GLY A 32 -24.00 21.02 -20.33
N ALA A 33 -24.50 22.09 -20.96
CA ALA A 33 -25.85 22.15 -21.51
C ALA A 33 -26.06 21.19 -22.70
N ARG A 34 -27.15 20.39 -22.64
CA ARG A 34 -27.60 19.36 -23.62
C ARG A 34 -26.58 18.24 -23.88
N ARG A 35 -26.59 17.21 -23.03
CA ARG A 35 -25.86 15.95 -23.27
C ARG A 35 -26.77 14.83 -23.77
N ARG A 36 -26.25 13.99 -24.67
CA ARG A 36 -26.90 12.76 -25.18
C ARG A 36 -26.64 11.51 -24.33
N VAL A 37 -25.65 11.54 -23.45
CA VAL A 37 -25.21 10.39 -22.64
C VAL A 37 -25.14 10.84 -21.18
N ALA A 38 -25.66 10.02 -20.26
CA ALA A 38 -25.69 10.31 -18.83
C ALA A 38 -24.32 10.18 -18.16
N GLY A 39 -23.49 9.25 -18.64
CA GLY A 39 -22.11 9.06 -18.16
C GLY A 39 -21.07 9.95 -18.86
N LEU A 40 -19.81 9.81 -18.45
CA LEU A 40 -18.68 10.54 -19.03
C LEU A 40 -18.54 10.27 -20.54
N ARG A 41 -18.10 11.28 -21.28
CA ARG A 41 -17.70 11.18 -22.69
C ARG A 41 -16.27 10.67 -22.80
N ARG A 42 -15.91 10.13 -23.97
CA ARG A 42 -14.54 9.70 -24.25
C ARG A 42 -13.54 10.84 -24.14
N GLU A 43 -13.92 12.04 -24.58
CA GLU A 43 -13.12 13.26 -24.48
C GLU A 43 -12.83 13.63 -23.02
N GLU A 44 -13.83 13.52 -22.14
CA GLU A 44 -13.70 13.83 -20.72
C GLU A 44 -12.74 12.85 -20.02
N VAL A 45 -12.87 11.54 -20.28
CA VAL A 45 -11.94 10.55 -19.72
C VAL A 45 -10.53 10.71 -20.27
N ALA A 46 -10.39 10.95 -21.58
CA ALA A 46 -9.09 11.17 -22.20
C ALA A 46 -8.38 12.39 -21.59
N GLN A 47 -9.11 13.49 -21.38
CA GLN A 47 -8.62 14.68 -20.71
C GLN A 47 -8.19 14.39 -19.26
N LEU A 48 -9.04 13.73 -18.47
CA LEU A 48 -8.75 13.40 -17.07
C LEU A 48 -7.55 12.45 -16.92
N ALA A 49 -7.38 11.52 -17.86
CA ALA A 49 -6.27 10.56 -17.87
C ALA A 49 -4.99 11.11 -18.53
N GLY A 50 -5.02 12.30 -19.15
CA GLY A 50 -3.88 12.88 -19.85
C GLY A 50 -3.47 12.10 -21.11
N VAL A 51 -4.43 11.46 -21.80
CA VAL A 51 -4.19 10.67 -23.02
C VAL A 51 -4.90 11.28 -24.22
N GLY A 52 -4.44 10.95 -25.43
CA GLY A 52 -5.11 11.39 -26.66
C GLY A 52 -6.50 10.76 -26.83
N LEU A 53 -7.51 11.55 -27.20
CA LEU A 53 -8.88 11.09 -27.44
C LEU A 53 -8.96 9.94 -28.45
N THR A 54 -8.24 10.06 -29.57
CA THR A 54 -8.19 9.02 -30.62
C THR A 54 -7.66 7.71 -30.07
N TRP A 55 -6.61 7.78 -29.23
CA TRP A 55 -6.00 6.63 -28.61
C TRP A 55 -6.95 5.96 -27.61
N TYR A 56 -7.61 6.73 -26.73
CA TYR A 56 -8.62 6.19 -25.80
C TYR A 56 -9.81 5.58 -26.55
N THR A 57 -10.19 6.14 -27.70
CA THR A 57 -11.26 5.58 -28.53
C THR A 57 -10.87 4.22 -29.10
N TRP A 58 -9.63 4.04 -29.56
CA TRP A 58 -9.15 2.73 -30.01
C TRP A 58 -9.08 1.71 -28.88
N LEU A 59 -8.74 2.16 -27.68
CA LEU A 59 -8.74 1.34 -26.48
C LEU A 59 -10.15 0.80 -26.17
N GLU A 60 -11.18 1.66 -26.16
CA GLU A 60 -12.58 1.25 -25.99
C GLU A 60 -13.16 0.44 -27.16
N GLN A 61 -12.51 0.44 -28.32
CA GLN A 61 -12.88 -0.38 -29.47
C GLN A 61 -12.21 -1.77 -29.44
N GLY A 62 -11.33 -2.03 -28.48
CA GLY A 62 -10.59 -3.28 -28.42
C GLY A 62 -9.63 -3.45 -29.59
N ARG A 63 -9.00 -2.37 -30.07
CA ARG A 63 -7.94 -2.49 -31.09
C ARG A 63 -6.65 -3.06 -30.47
N PRO A 64 -5.81 -3.76 -31.25
CA PRO A 64 -4.50 -4.25 -30.81
C PRO A 64 -3.53 -3.09 -30.58
N ILE A 65 -3.65 -2.40 -29.45
CA ILE A 65 -2.74 -1.32 -29.04
C ILE A 65 -2.14 -1.66 -27.68
N ALA A 66 -0.85 -1.38 -27.51
CA ALA A 66 -0.18 -1.54 -26.22
C ALA A 66 -0.52 -0.35 -25.31
N ALA A 67 -0.81 -0.63 -24.05
CA ALA A 67 -0.98 0.38 -23.01
C ALA A 67 0.04 0.12 -21.90
N SER A 68 0.76 1.15 -21.47
CA SER A 68 1.68 1.01 -20.33
C SER A 68 0.91 0.97 -19.01
N ALA A 69 1.51 0.38 -17.98
CA ALA A 69 0.99 0.41 -16.61
C ALA A 69 0.66 1.82 -16.11
N GLN A 70 1.48 2.81 -16.48
CA GLN A 70 1.23 4.21 -16.14
C GLN A 70 -0.06 4.74 -16.77
N VAL A 71 -0.33 4.40 -18.04
CA VAL A 71 -1.54 4.84 -18.74
C VAL A 71 -2.77 4.14 -18.17
N ILE A 72 -2.69 2.84 -17.89
CA ILE A 72 -3.79 2.10 -17.25
C ILE A 72 -4.08 2.65 -15.84
N ALA A 73 -3.06 2.98 -15.05
CA ALA A 73 -3.22 3.64 -13.76
C ALA A 73 -3.90 5.02 -13.88
N ALA A 74 -3.51 5.82 -14.89
CA ALA A 74 -4.14 7.12 -15.14
C ALA A 74 -5.62 6.99 -15.51
N ILE A 75 -5.97 6.00 -16.35
CA ILE A 75 -7.35 5.70 -16.71
C ILE A 75 -8.15 5.21 -15.50
N ALA A 76 -7.58 4.33 -14.66
CA ALA A 76 -8.22 3.87 -13.45
C ALA A 76 -8.56 5.03 -12.49
N ARG A 77 -7.64 6.00 -12.34
CA ARG A 77 -7.89 7.23 -11.56
C ARG A 77 -8.97 8.11 -12.19
N ALA A 78 -8.91 8.34 -13.50
CA ALA A 78 -9.90 9.14 -14.22
C ALA A 78 -11.31 8.55 -14.13
N LEU A 79 -11.42 7.22 -14.13
CA LEU A 79 -12.66 6.48 -13.98
C LEU A 79 -13.04 6.18 -12.52
N ARG A 80 -12.30 6.73 -11.54
CA ARG A 80 -12.52 6.52 -10.10
C ARG A 80 -12.81 5.05 -9.75
N LEU A 81 -12.05 4.14 -10.36
CA LEU A 81 -12.20 2.71 -10.11
C LEU A 81 -11.90 2.40 -8.63
N SER A 82 -12.66 1.47 -8.06
CA SER A 82 -12.25 0.85 -6.79
C SER A 82 -10.96 0.05 -6.99
N ASP A 83 -10.31 -0.34 -5.89
CA ASP A 83 -9.09 -1.15 -5.96
C ASP A 83 -9.31 -2.47 -6.70
N ASP A 84 -10.41 -3.18 -6.41
CA ASP A 84 -10.76 -4.43 -7.12
C ASP A 84 -10.99 -4.20 -8.61
N GLU A 85 -11.62 -3.09 -8.97
CA GLU A 85 -11.88 -2.71 -10.36
C GLU A 85 -10.60 -2.33 -11.10
N ARG A 86 -9.66 -1.68 -10.40
CA ARG A 86 -8.33 -1.38 -10.91
C ARG A 86 -7.53 -2.67 -11.09
N ASP A 87 -7.52 -3.56 -10.10
CA ASP A 87 -6.78 -4.81 -10.17
C ASP A 87 -7.31 -5.69 -11.32
N HIS A 88 -8.63 -5.77 -11.47
CA HIS A 88 -9.26 -6.42 -12.62
C HIS A 88 -8.88 -5.77 -13.95
N LEU A 89 -8.84 -4.44 -14.03
CA LEU A 89 -8.40 -3.73 -15.25
C LEU A 89 -6.95 -4.05 -15.61
N PHE A 90 -6.05 -4.13 -14.63
CA PHE A 90 -4.64 -4.49 -14.84
C PHE A 90 -4.49 -5.95 -15.27
N ALA A 91 -5.26 -6.87 -14.68
CA ALA A 91 -5.30 -8.27 -15.09
C ALA A 91 -5.78 -8.43 -16.54
N LEU A 92 -6.83 -7.72 -16.94
CA LEU A 92 -7.32 -7.72 -18.33
C LEU A 92 -6.32 -7.08 -19.32
N ALA A 93 -5.43 -6.21 -18.84
CA ALA A 93 -4.37 -5.60 -19.64
C ALA A 93 -3.08 -6.46 -19.71
N ASP A 94 -3.04 -7.60 -19.02
CA ASP A 94 -1.83 -8.44 -18.85
C ASP A 94 -0.64 -7.63 -18.28
N LEU A 95 -0.94 -6.75 -17.31
CA LEU A 95 0.04 -5.91 -16.65
C LEU A 95 0.22 -6.36 -15.19
N PRO A 96 1.43 -6.22 -14.63
CA PRO A 96 1.64 -6.49 -13.21
C PRO A 96 0.73 -5.59 -12.38
N LEU A 97 0.09 -6.17 -11.36
CA LEU A 97 -0.73 -5.41 -10.44
C LEU A 97 0.13 -4.32 -9.80
N PRO A 98 -0.34 -3.06 -9.76
CA PRO A 98 0.40 -2.02 -9.07
C PRO A 98 0.50 -2.41 -7.60
N ASP A 99 1.68 -2.21 -7.02
CA ASP A 99 1.84 -2.34 -5.57
C ASP A 99 0.69 -1.61 -4.90
N ARG A 100 -0.08 -2.35 -4.09
CA ARG A 100 -1.00 -1.73 -3.15
C ARG A 100 -0.12 -0.91 -2.21
N GLU A 101 0.12 0.35 -2.52
CA GLU A 101 0.48 1.35 -1.51
C GLU A 101 -0.76 1.60 -0.63
N ALA A 102 -1.16 0.55 0.11
CA ALA A 102 -1.50 0.47 1.51
C ALA A 102 -1.97 1.74 2.24
N ARG A 103 -2.77 2.58 1.58
CA ARG A 103 -3.58 3.61 2.23
C ARG A 103 -5.01 3.12 2.52
N LEU A 104 -5.46 2.02 1.91
CA LEU A 104 -6.88 1.64 1.94
C LEU A 104 -7.23 0.42 2.80
N CYS A 105 -6.27 -0.29 3.41
CA CYS A 105 -6.56 -1.38 4.35
C CYS A 105 -7.13 -0.87 5.70
N VAL A 106 -7.14 0.45 5.95
CA VAL A 106 -7.65 1.02 7.21
C VAL A 106 -8.96 1.77 6.96
N GLY A 107 -10.08 1.04 6.98
CA GLY A 107 -11.41 1.65 7.08
C GLY A 107 -11.76 2.16 8.49
N GLN A 108 -12.88 2.88 8.60
CA GLN A 108 -13.37 3.47 9.86
C GLN A 108 -13.51 2.45 11.00
N ASN A 109 -13.98 1.24 10.70
CA ASN A 109 -14.11 0.17 11.71
C ASN A 109 -12.77 -0.18 12.38
N HIS A 110 -11.65 -0.11 11.66
CA HIS A 110 -10.32 -0.35 12.21
C HIS A 110 -9.88 0.80 13.13
N LEU A 111 -10.18 2.05 12.76
CA LEU A 111 -9.91 3.21 13.59
C LEU A 111 -10.72 3.16 14.90
N ASP A 112 -12.00 2.80 14.81
CA ASP A 112 -12.88 2.64 15.97
C ASP A 112 -12.39 1.51 16.90
N LEU A 113 -11.87 0.42 16.33
CA LEU A 113 -11.25 -0.66 17.10
C LEU A 113 -9.97 -0.21 17.79
N LEU A 114 -9.09 0.52 17.10
CA LEU A 114 -7.85 1.05 17.67
C LEU A 114 -8.12 1.96 18.88
N GLU A 115 -9.17 2.78 18.83
CA GLU A 115 -9.57 3.65 19.94
C GLU A 115 -10.09 2.83 21.13
N LYS A 116 -10.84 1.75 20.88
CA LYS A 116 -11.33 0.83 21.94
C LYS A 116 -10.22 0.07 22.66
N LEU A 117 -9.03 -0.05 22.06
CA LEU A 117 -7.90 -0.74 22.67
C LEU A 117 -7.13 0.12 23.69
N LEU A 118 -7.51 1.38 23.90
CA LEU A 118 -6.87 2.20 24.91
C LEU A 118 -7.12 1.68 26.32
N PRO A 119 -6.13 1.79 27.23
CA PRO A 119 -4.86 2.53 27.08
C PRO A 119 -3.72 1.72 26.42
N TYR A 120 -3.98 0.53 25.87
CA TYR A 120 -2.92 -0.31 25.30
C TYR A 120 -2.45 0.21 23.93
N PRO A 121 -1.12 0.32 23.70
CA PRO A 121 -0.59 0.71 22.39
C PRO A 121 -1.01 -0.28 21.30
N ALA A 122 -1.66 0.22 20.25
CA ALA A 122 -2.07 -0.58 19.10
C ALA A 122 -1.81 0.14 17.78
N ALA A 123 -1.42 -0.63 16.76
CA ALA A 123 -1.19 -0.15 15.41
C ALA A 123 -1.54 -1.21 14.35
N VAL A 124 -1.98 -0.74 13.19
CA VAL A 124 -2.13 -1.52 11.95
C VAL A 124 -0.89 -1.28 11.11
N GLN A 125 -0.27 -2.35 10.62
CA GLN A 125 0.97 -2.28 9.86
C GLN A 125 1.02 -3.34 8.76
N THR A 126 1.76 -3.05 7.69
CA THR A 126 1.95 -3.98 6.56
C THR A 126 2.93 -5.08 6.93
N SER A 127 3.04 -6.11 6.08
CA SER A 127 4.09 -7.13 6.18
C SER A 127 5.52 -6.57 6.03
N ARG A 128 5.67 -5.36 5.45
CA ARG A 128 6.93 -4.58 5.42
C ARG A 128 7.16 -3.71 6.66
N PHE A 129 6.26 -3.75 7.65
CA PHE A 129 6.25 -2.90 8.85
C PHE A 129 5.95 -1.42 8.61
N ASP A 130 5.31 -1.06 7.50
CA ASP A 130 4.78 0.30 7.34
C ASP A 130 3.61 0.49 8.30
N ILE A 131 3.66 1.53 9.13
CA ILE A 131 2.58 1.86 10.05
C ILE A 131 1.47 2.57 9.25
N ARG A 132 0.28 1.99 9.22
CA ARG A 132 -0.87 2.51 8.45
C ARG A 132 -1.91 3.22 9.28
N ALA A 133 -2.05 2.82 10.54
CA ALA A 133 -2.86 3.52 11.53
C ALA A 133 -2.42 3.11 12.94
N TYR A 134 -2.71 3.93 13.93
CA TYR A 134 -2.33 3.68 15.32
C TYR A 134 -3.21 4.50 16.27
N ASN A 135 -3.33 4.03 17.51
CA ASN A 135 -4.02 4.79 18.55
C ASN A 135 -3.06 5.76 19.27
N ARG A 136 -3.62 6.66 20.10
CA ARG A 136 -2.83 7.65 20.84
C ARG A 136 -1.79 7.06 21.79
N ALA A 137 -1.97 5.84 22.30
CA ALA A 137 -0.97 5.20 23.15
C ALA A 137 0.24 4.75 22.33
N TYR A 138 0.01 4.22 21.12
CA TYR A 138 1.08 3.85 20.20
C TYR A 138 1.77 5.05 19.57
N ARG A 139 1.02 6.15 19.31
CA ARG A 139 1.56 7.43 18.81
C ARG A 139 2.82 7.85 19.55
N TYR A 140 2.85 7.65 20.87
CA TYR A 140 3.93 8.10 21.75
C TYR A 140 4.81 6.98 22.27
N LEU A 141 4.65 5.73 21.79
CA LEU A 141 5.33 4.58 22.41
C LEU A 141 6.87 4.65 22.33
N PHE A 142 7.40 5.25 21.26
CA PHE A 142 8.83 5.39 21.03
C PHE A 142 9.24 6.86 20.89
N ASP A 143 8.49 7.58 20.07
CA ASP A 143 8.59 9.03 19.83
C ASP A 143 7.20 9.53 19.39
N ASP A 144 7.02 10.82 19.10
CA ASP A 144 5.78 11.34 18.52
C ASP A 144 5.68 11.00 17.03
N LEU A 145 4.88 9.98 16.70
CA LEU A 145 4.64 9.59 15.31
C LEU A 145 3.96 10.67 14.47
N ASP A 146 3.18 11.58 15.07
CA ASP A 146 2.49 12.63 14.31
C ASP A 146 3.46 13.70 13.77
N ASP A 147 4.63 13.86 14.40
CA ASP A 147 5.69 14.77 13.94
C ASP A 147 6.53 14.17 12.79
N MET A 148 6.29 12.89 12.44
CA MET A 148 6.97 12.19 11.36
C MET A 148 6.10 12.15 10.10
N PRO A 149 6.64 12.45 8.89
CA PRO A 149 5.92 12.22 7.64
C PRO A 149 5.52 10.75 7.47
N ASP A 150 4.34 10.50 6.90
CA ASP A 150 3.79 9.14 6.73
C ASP A 150 4.76 8.19 6.04
N GLU A 151 5.49 8.68 5.03
CA GLU A 151 6.45 7.88 4.24
C GLU A 151 7.62 7.36 5.08
N ARG A 152 7.92 8.00 6.22
CA ARG A 152 8.99 7.60 7.13
C ARG A 152 8.52 6.66 8.25
N ARG A 153 7.21 6.44 8.39
CA ARG A 153 6.62 5.62 9.46
C ARG A 153 6.71 4.13 9.15
N ASN A 154 7.91 3.57 9.24
CA ASN A 154 8.15 2.14 9.12
C ASN A 154 8.94 1.62 10.33
N CYS A 155 8.35 0.71 11.10
CA CYS A 155 8.96 0.23 12.35
C CYS A 155 10.32 -0.45 12.12
N ALA A 156 10.48 -1.16 11.00
CA ALA A 156 11.74 -1.83 10.70
C ALA A 156 12.83 -0.81 10.36
N VAL A 157 12.55 0.13 9.45
CA VAL A 157 13.49 1.19 9.08
C VAL A 157 13.91 1.99 10.32
N LEU A 158 12.95 2.40 11.15
CA LEU A 158 13.24 3.20 12.35
C LEU A 158 14.07 2.43 13.38
N LEU A 159 13.80 1.13 13.61
CA LEU A 159 14.62 0.32 14.50
C LEU A 159 16.08 0.20 14.05
N PHE A 160 16.35 0.26 12.75
CA PHE A 160 17.69 0.12 12.19
C PHE A 160 18.42 1.45 11.96
N THR A 161 17.70 2.58 11.89
CA THR A 161 18.29 3.87 11.48
C THR A 161 18.06 5.01 12.47
N ASP A 162 17.05 4.93 13.35
CA ASP A 162 16.67 6.01 14.25
C ASP A 162 17.16 5.74 15.69
N THR A 163 17.97 6.67 16.22
CA THR A 163 18.58 6.50 17.55
C THR A 163 17.58 6.55 18.71
N THR A 164 16.45 7.26 18.57
CA THR A 164 15.40 7.32 19.60
C THR A 164 14.71 5.98 19.70
N TRP A 165 14.36 5.39 18.55
CA TRP A 165 13.78 4.05 18.48
C TRP A 165 14.73 2.97 18.99
N GLN A 166 16.02 3.09 18.70
CA GLN A 166 17.05 2.17 19.19
C GLN A 166 17.20 2.22 20.71
N ARG A 167 17.29 3.43 21.29
CA ARG A 167 17.42 3.63 22.75
C ARG A 167 16.20 3.17 23.53
N ALA A 168 15.03 3.19 22.90
CA ALA A 168 13.82 2.71 23.53
C ALA A 168 13.79 1.19 23.73
N HIS A 169 14.66 0.41 23.08
CA HIS A 169 14.73 -1.05 23.25
C HIS A 169 15.83 -1.44 24.23
N ILE A 170 15.48 -2.12 25.33
CA ILE A 170 16.48 -2.60 26.32
C ILE A 170 17.42 -3.63 25.67
N ASP A 171 16.85 -4.58 24.91
CA ASP A 171 17.61 -5.55 24.12
C ASP A 171 17.44 -5.25 22.62
N LEU A 172 18.19 -4.24 22.17
CA LEU A 172 18.18 -3.79 20.78
C LEU A 172 18.60 -4.92 19.81
N ASP A 173 19.61 -5.71 20.19
CA ASP A 173 20.13 -6.78 19.32
C ASP A 173 19.06 -7.84 19.07
N HIS A 174 18.38 -8.28 20.13
CA HIS A 174 17.27 -9.21 20.02
C HIS A 174 16.13 -8.64 19.17
N ALA A 175 15.77 -7.37 19.37
CA ALA A 175 14.73 -6.70 18.60
C ALA A 175 15.07 -6.67 17.09
N GLN A 176 16.31 -6.30 16.75
CA GLN A 176 16.79 -6.21 15.37
C GLN A 176 16.84 -7.59 14.68
N ARG A 177 17.39 -8.62 15.33
CA ARG A 177 17.38 -10.01 14.82
C ARG A 177 15.97 -10.48 14.51
N ARG A 178 15.04 -10.24 15.43
CA ARG A 178 13.64 -10.64 15.29
C ARG A 178 12.96 -9.95 14.10
N ILE A 179 13.18 -8.64 13.93
CA ILE A 179 12.61 -7.90 12.79
C ILE A 179 13.22 -8.37 11.46
N ALA A 180 14.54 -8.57 11.39
CA ALA A 180 15.18 -9.09 10.18
C ALA A 180 14.63 -10.46 9.79
N ALA A 181 14.48 -11.37 10.76
CA ALA A 181 13.95 -12.71 10.51
C ALA A 181 12.47 -12.72 10.07
N ARG A 182 11.65 -11.78 10.58
CA ARG A 182 10.25 -11.59 10.13
C ARG A 182 10.19 -11.01 8.72
N LEU A 183 11.01 -10.00 8.42
CA LEU A 183 11.12 -9.46 7.06
C LEU A 183 11.55 -10.53 6.07
N ARG A 184 12.49 -11.41 6.44
CA ARG A 184 12.94 -12.53 5.60
C ARG A 184 11.81 -13.49 5.26
N SER A 185 11.02 -13.84 6.28
CA SER A 185 9.85 -14.70 6.13
C SER A 185 8.80 -14.09 5.20
N ALA A 186 8.53 -12.78 5.35
CA ALA A 186 7.60 -12.06 4.49
C ALA A 186 8.15 -11.93 3.06
N TYR A 187 9.43 -11.58 2.91
CA TYR A 187 10.11 -11.45 1.62
C TYR A 187 10.03 -12.74 0.80
N GLY A 188 10.13 -13.93 1.41
CA GLY A 188 9.97 -15.19 0.70
C GLY A 188 8.66 -15.29 -0.11
N ARG A 189 7.55 -14.72 0.41
CA ARG A 189 6.25 -14.68 -0.27
C ARG A 189 6.12 -13.61 -1.34
N HIS A 190 6.99 -12.59 -1.30
CA HIS A 190 6.91 -11.38 -2.13
C HIS A 190 8.20 -11.13 -2.94
N HIS A 191 9.09 -12.12 -3.06
CA HIS A 191 10.45 -11.92 -3.59
C HIS A 191 10.49 -11.53 -5.07
N GLU A 192 9.43 -11.79 -5.83
CA GLU A 192 9.29 -11.38 -7.23
C GLU A 192 8.75 -9.95 -7.37
N GLU A 193 8.31 -9.32 -6.28
CA GLU A 193 7.75 -7.96 -6.28
C GLU A 193 8.88 -6.91 -6.26
N PRO A 194 8.96 -6.00 -7.26
CA PRO A 194 10.03 -5.02 -7.33
C PRO A 194 10.07 -4.04 -6.14
N SER A 195 8.94 -3.75 -5.50
CA SER A 195 8.88 -2.91 -4.29
C SER A 195 9.58 -3.54 -3.09
N TRP A 196 9.44 -4.85 -2.92
CA TRP A 196 10.08 -5.59 -1.84
C TRP A 196 11.58 -5.70 -2.07
N GLN A 197 12.00 -5.98 -3.30
CA GLN A 197 13.42 -6.00 -3.65
C GLN A 197 14.08 -4.64 -3.38
N ARG A 198 13.43 -3.54 -3.81
CA ARG A 198 13.90 -2.17 -3.55
C ARG A 198 13.98 -1.88 -2.06
N PHE A 199 12.92 -2.17 -1.31
CA PHE A 199 12.86 -1.93 0.13
C PHE A 199 13.98 -2.63 0.89
N ILE A 200 14.23 -3.90 0.60
CA ILE A 200 15.33 -4.66 1.23
C ILE A 200 16.68 -4.07 0.85
N GLY A 201 16.90 -3.77 -0.44
CA GLY A 201 18.14 -3.16 -0.91
C GLY A 201 18.45 -1.83 -0.23
N GLU A 202 17.47 -0.92 -0.18
CA GLU A 202 17.60 0.37 0.51
C GLU A 202 17.91 0.18 2.00
N LEU A 203 17.26 -0.78 2.67
CA LEU A 203 17.51 -1.02 4.10
C LEU A 203 18.89 -1.64 4.38
N GLU A 204 19.40 -2.49 3.48
CA GLU A 204 20.78 -2.99 3.54
C GLU A 204 21.81 -1.88 3.35
N GLU A 205 21.53 -0.91 2.47
CA GLU A 205 22.39 0.27 2.27
C GLU A 205 22.36 1.22 3.47
N MET A 206 21.18 1.44 4.06
CA MET A 206 21.00 2.35 5.20
C MET A 206 21.58 1.80 6.51
N SER A 207 21.66 0.47 6.69
CA SER A 207 22.05 -0.14 7.96
C SER A 207 23.01 -1.32 7.76
N PRO A 208 24.30 -1.15 8.09
CA PRO A 208 25.27 -2.24 8.10
C PRO A 208 24.83 -3.42 8.98
N ARG A 209 24.18 -3.12 10.12
CA ARG A 209 23.65 -4.14 11.02
C ARG A 209 22.52 -4.93 10.38
N PHE A 210 21.62 -4.28 9.65
CA PHE A 210 20.59 -5.00 8.90
C PHE A 210 21.20 -5.90 7.83
N SER A 211 22.16 -5.41 7.03
CA SER A 211 22.80 -6.24 5.99
C SER A 211 23.51 -7.47 6.58
N GLU A 212 24.17 -7.33 7.74
CA GLU A 212 24.75 -8.47 8.45
C GLU A 212 23.69 -9.52 8.81
N LEU A 213 22.62 -9.09 9.48
CA LEU A 213 21.53 -9.98 9.87
C LEU A 213 20.80 -10.61 8.68
N TRP A 214 20.64 -9.85 7.60
CA TRP A 214 20.01 -10.32 6.37
C TRP A 214 20.81 -11.43 5.68
N ARG A 215 22.14 -11.33 5.71
CA ARG A 215 23.07 -12.36 5.19
C ARG A 215 23.05 -13.64 6.00
N LEU A 216 22.85 -13.56 7.32
CA LEU A 216 22.68 -14.76 8.17
C LEU A 216 21.47 -15.57 7.73
N GLY A 217 20.44 -14.91 7.19
CA GLY A 217 19.31 -15.57 6.55
C GLY A 217 18.35 -16.25 7.52
N ASP A 218 18.38 -15.87 8.79
CA ASP A 218 17.45 -16.36 9.81
C ASP A 218 15.99 -16.10 9.39
N VAL A 219 15.12 -17.08 9.62
CA VAL A 219 13.69 -17.02 9.31
C VAL A 219 12.92 -17.19 10.62
N GLY A 220 12.04 -16.24 10.92
CA GLY A 220 11.34 -16.17 12.21
C GLY A 220 9.84 -15.96 12.03
N GLY A 221 9.05 -16.82 12.70
CA GLY A 221 7.58 -16.70 12.73
C GLY A 221 7.07 -15.64 13.71
N GLU A 222 5.78 -15.31 13.59
CA GLU A 222 5.08 -14.48 14.57
C GLU A 222 4.89 -15.28 15.86
N ARG A 223 5.74 -15.02 16.85
CA ARG A 223 5.49 -15.43 18.23
C ARG A 223 5.08 -14.21 19.02
N ASN A 224 4.05 -14.34 19.85
CA ASN A 224 3.77 -13.37 20.90
C ASN A 224 5.08 -13.15 21.65
N ALA A 225 5.49 -11.88 21.73
CA ALA A 225 6.80 -11.50 22.20
C ALA A 225 6.64 -10.45 23.28
N SER A 226 7.29 -10.69 24.42
CA SER A 226 7.53 -9.68 25.43
C SER A 226 8.47 -8.61 24.85
N LYS A 227 8.02 -7.35 24.83
CA LYS A 227 8.87 -6.19 24.57
C LYS A 227 9.22 -5.52 25.88
N HIS A 228 10.51 -5.38 26.12
CA HIS A 228 11.06 -4.60 27.22
C HIS A 228 11.57 -3.28 26.65
N LEU A 229 10.85 -2.20 26.94
CA LEU A 229 11.10 -0.88 26.39
C LEU A 229 11.44 0.13 27.48
N VAL A 230 12.16 1.20 27.12
CA VAL A 230 12.38 2.37 27.98
C VAL A 230 11.75 3.58 27.30
N HIS A 231 10.68 4.10 27.89
CA HIS A 231 10.00 5.28 27.41
C HIS A 231 10.47 6.53 28.18
N ALA A 232 10.85 7.59 27.45
CA ALA A 232 11.50 8.77 28.01
C ALA A 232 10.73 9.46 29.15
N ARG A 233 9.39 9.40 29.15
CA ARG A 233 8.54 10.06 30.18
C ARG A 233 8.06 9.14 31.30
N VAL A 234 8.03 7.82 31.09
CA VAL A 234 7.38 6.88 32.05
C VAL A 234 8.28 5.73 32.50
N GLY A 235 9.52 5.66 31.99
CA GLY A 235 10.49 4.65 32.37
C GLY A 235 10.27 3.32 31.66
N GLU A 236 10.59 2.23 32.35
CA GLU A 236 10.53 0.88 31.79
C GLU A 236 9.09 0.41 31.55
N LEU A 237 8.86 -0.18 30.38
CA LEU A 237 7.59 -0.75 29.95
C LEU A 237 7.80 -2.21 29.55
N ASN A 238 7.04 -3.10 30.19
CA ASN A 238 7.01 -4.53 29.87
C ASN A 238 5.68 -4.83 29.18
N LEU A 239 5.74 -5.12 27.89
CA LEU A 239 4.55 -5.26 27.05
C LEU A 239 4.50 -6.65 26.44
N GLU A 240 3.36 -7.32 26.57
CA GLU A 240 3.07 -8.54 25.82
C GLU A 240 2.47 -8.15 24.46
N MET A 241 3.16 -8.49 23.38
CA MET A 241 2.70 -8.19 22.03
C MET A 241 1.88 -9.35 21.47
N SER A 242 0.71 -9.05 20.91
CA SER A 242 -0.07 -9.97 20.07
C SER A 242 -0.26 -9.38 18.68
N SER A 243 -0.18 -10.23 17.64
CA SER A 243 -0.47 -9.86 16.25
C SER A 243 -1.67 -10.65 15.74
N LEU A 244 -2.52 -9.98 14.96
CA LEU A 244 -3.67 -10.54 14.27
C LEU A 244 -3.64 -10.04 12.83
N TRP A 245 -4.03 -10.90 11.89
CA TRP A 245 -4.14 -10.54 10.48
C TRP A 245 -5.56 -10.07 10.20
N ILE A 246 -5.68 -9.01 9.41
CA ILE A 246 -6.96 -8.47 8.94
C ILE A 246 -7.07 -8.89 7.48
N ASP A 247 -8.18 -9.54 7.14
CA ASP A 247 -8.49 -10.03 5.79
C ASP A 247 -8.79 -8.90 4.79
#